data_AF-H0EX04-F1
#
_entry.id   AF-H0EX04-F1
#
_cell.length_a   1.000
_cell.length_b   1.000
_cell.length_c   1.000
_cell.angle_alpha   90.00
_cell.angle_beta   90.00
_cell.angle_gamma   90.00
#
_symmetry.space_group_name_H-M   'P 1'
#
loop_
_entity.id
_entity.type
_entity.pdbx_description
1 polymer ?
#
loop_
_entity_poly.entity_id
_entity_poly.type
_entity_poly.pdbx_seq_one_letter_code
_entity_poly.pdbx_strand_id
1 'polypeptide(L)'
;MVYEPGFVPKLGGLGPQKAVIDELISLWKFDAQNFCTTCMVRQPLRSKHCKRCNRCVAKHDHHCPWVYNCVGINNHRHFFLYLVTLETGVLLLVRLAIGSLQLTWVTMLMFVQLVQISRAMTTWENMSGTNHSHGSKASMAITSALTTGTASQAGAQIGDTGMGPDPALPPTHAPGHHHHKEGCFKQWKKILGVDTFVETATGKTNKRRNRNPFSNGCVDKKILKTMT
;
A
#
# COMPACT_ATOMS: atom_id res chain seq x y z
N MET A 1 -30.33 -2.37 -0.61
CA MET A 1 -31.26 -3.11 0.27
C MET A 1 -32.68 -2.67 -0.08
N VAL A 2 -33.34 -3.38 -1.00
CA VAL A 2 -34.72 -3.07 -1.44
C VAL A 2 -35.70 -3.66 -0.43
N TYR A 3 -35.58 -3.25 0.82
CA TYR A 3 -36.49 -3.68 1.89
C TYR A 3 -37.49 -2.57 2.15
N GLU A 4 -38.76 -2.92 2.22
CA GLU A 4 -39.85 -1.98 2.50
C GLU A 4 -39.62 -1.29 3.85
N PRO A 5 -39.44 0.04 3.90
CA PRO A 5 -39.08 0.76 5.13
C PRO A 5 -40.25 0.90 6.12
N GLY A 6 -41.45 0.49 5.70
CA GLY A 6 -42.71 0.72 6.39
C GLY A 6 -43.42 1.95 5.84
N PHE A 7 -43.71 1.98 4.53
CA PHE A 7 -44.53 3.04 3.96
C PHE A 7 -45.94 3.02 4.57
N VAL A 8 -46.45 4.20 4.89
CA VAL A 8 -47.83 4.37 5.36
C VAL A 8 -48.76 4.22 4.15
N PRO A 9 -49.75 3.32 4.18
CA PRO A 9 -50.64 3.10 3.05
C PRO A 9 -51.45 4.37 2.76
N LYS A 10 -51.56 4.70 1.47
CA LYS A 10 -52.37 5.83 1.00
C LYS A 10 -53.77 5.30 0.67
N LEU A 11 -54.81 5.96 1.19
CA LEU A 11 -56.18 5.68 0.76
C LEU A 11 -56.32 6.04 -0.72
N GLY A 12 -56.89 5.15 -1.52
CA GLY A 12 -57.07 5.37 -2.96
C GLY A 12 -58.17 6.39 -3.24
N GLY A 13 -57.81 7.52 -3.86
CA GLY A 13 -58.76 8.55 -4.27
C GLY A 13 -59.02 9.65 -3.23
N LEU A 14 -59.46 10.81 -3.70
CA LEU A 14 -59.72 12.00 -2.87
C LEU A 14 -60.99 11.86 -2.03
N GLY A 15 -62.01 11.14 -2.52
CA GLY A 15 -63.26 10.91 -1.79
C GLY A 15 -63.05 10.21 -0.45
N PRO A 16 -62.42 9.02 -0.42
CA PRO A 16 -62.14 8.31 0.83
C PRO A 16 -61.21 9.10 1.78
N GLN A 17 -60.23 9.82 1.25
CA GLN A 17 -59.35 10.67 2.06
C GLN A 17 -60.11 11.80 2.74
N LYS A 18 -61.01 12.48 2.00
CA LYS A 18 -61.86 13.55 2.54
C LYS A 18 -62.81 13.00 3.60
N ALA A 19 -63.45 11.86 3.36
CA ALA A 19 -64.37 11.24 4.32
C ALA A 19 -63.69 10.96 5.68
N VAL A 20 -62.44 10.45 5.67
CA VAL A 20 -61.68 10.22 6.92
C VAL A 20 -61.35 11.53 7.62
N ILE A 21 -61.05 12.59 6.88
CA ILE A 21 -60.80 13.92 7.47
C ILE A 21 -62.08 14.47 8.10
N ASP A 22 -63.20 14.44 7.36
CA ASP A 22 -64.50 14.92 7.82
C ASP A 22 -64.95 14.15 9.08
N GLU A 23 -64.74 12.83 9.11
CA GLU A 23 -64.99 11.99 10.28
C GLU A 23 -64.12 12.41 11.48
N LEU A 24 -62.80 12.53 11.30
CA LEU A 24 -61.87 12.94 12.36
C LEU A 24 -62.21 14.32 12.93
N ILE A 25 -62.65 15.25 12.07
CA ILE A 25 -63.10 16.59 12.48
C ILE A 25 -64.41 16.48 13.28
N SER A 26 -65.39 15.71 12.81
CA SER A 26 -66.67 15.53 13.52
C SER A 26 -66.49 14.92 14.92
N LEU A 27 -65.50 14.04 15.07
CA LEU A 27 -65.15 13.41 16.34
C LEU A 27 -64.22 14.26 17.23
N TRP A 28 -63.84 15.48 16.81
CA TRP A 28 -62.84 16.30 17.48
C TRP A 28 -61.50 15.58 17.72
N LYS A 29 -61.16 14.61 16.86
CA LYS A 29 -59.92 13.81 16.91
C LYS A 29 -58.92 14.20 15.81
N PHE A 30 -59.22 15.26 15.07
CA PHE A 30 -58.31 15.76 14.04
C PHE A 30 -57.08 16.42 14.66
N ASP A 31 -55.91 15.96 14.23
CA ASP A 31 -54.63 16.47 14.69
C ASP A 31 -53.84 17.01 13.50
N ALA A 32 -53.78 18.34 13.41
CA ALA A 32 -53.09 19.04 12.34
C ALA A 32 -51.56 18.79 12.35
N GLN A 33 -50.97 18.49 13.51
CA GLN A 33 -49.53 18.25 13.63
C GLN A 33 -49.13 16.88 13.10
N ASN A 34 -50.04 15.90 13.18
CA ASN A 34 -49.86 14.54 12.70
C ASN A 34 -50.69 14.27 11.43
N PHE A 35 -50.82 15.27 10.55
CA PHE A 35 -51.47 15.12 9.26
C PHE A 35 -50.53 15.51 8.12
N CYS A 36 -50.38 14.63 7.12
CA CYS A 36 -49.58 14.93 5.94
C CYS A 36 -50.45 15.48 4.82
N THR A 37 -50.26 16.75 4.48
CA THR A 37 -50.99 17.42 3.38
C THR A 37 -50.61 16.88 2.00
N THR A 38 -49.36 16.46 1.78
CA THR A 38 -48.91 15.88 0.49
C THR A 38 -49.48 14.49 0.24
N CYS A 39 -49.60 13.69 1.30
CA CYS A 39 -50.13 12.34 1.21
C CYS A 39 -51.62 12.24 1.52
N MET A 40 -52.24 13.29 2.06
CA MET A 40 -53.63 13.30 2.54
C MET A 40 -53.92 12.11 3.46
N VAL A 41 -52.99 11.85 4.38
CA VAL A 41 -53.07 10.73 5.33
C VAL A 41 -52.70 11.20 6.73
N ARG A 42 -53.40 10.67 7.73
CA ARG A 42 -53.02 10.85 9.13
C ARG A 42 -51.70 10.12 9.37
N GLN A 43 -50.70 10.86 9.81
CA GLN A 43 -49.37 10.36 10.13
C GLN A 43 -49.44 9.57 11.44
N PRO A 44 -49.08 8.27 11.45
CA PRO A 44 -48.85 7.54 12.68
C PRO A 44 -47.75 8.23 13.50
N LEU A 45 -47.71 7.95 14.81
CA LEU A 45 -46.73 8.51 15.72
C LEU A 45 -45.29 8.27 15.19
N ARG A 46 -44.46 9.32 15.20
CA ARG A 46 -43.08 9.33 14.66
C ARG A 46 -42.95 9.07 13.15
N SER A 47 -44.03 9.08 12.38
CA SER A 47 -43.93 9.03 10.91
C SER A 47 -43.64 10.41 10.32
N LYS A 48 -43.00 10.43 9.15
CA LYS A 48 -42.72 11.67 8.39
C LYS A 48 -42.86 11.42 6.89
N HIS A 49 -43.16 12.47 6.14
CA HIS A 49 -43.18 12.43 4.68
C HIS A 49 -41.75 12.57 4.13
N CYS A 50 -41.30 11.60 3.36
CA CYS A 50 -40.03 11.70 2.65
C CYS A 50 -40.29 12.27 1.24
N LYS A 51 -39.76 13.46 0.95
CA LYS A 51 -39.89 14.12 -0.36
C LYS A 51 -39.25 13.30 -1.49
N ARG A 52 -38.12 12.62 -1.24
CA ARG A 52 -37.43 11.80 -2.25
C ARG A 52 -38.21 10.55 -2.64
N CYS A 53 -38.82 9.87 -1.66
CA CYS A 53 -39.66 8.69 -1.92
C CYS A 53 -41.11 9.06 -2.25
N ASN A 54 -41.50 10.34 -2.09
CA ASN A 54 -42.85 10.87 -2.24
C ASN A 54 -43.92 10.07 -1.47
N ARG A 55 -43.56 9.57 -0.28
CA ARG A 55 -44.42 8.72 0.57
C ARG A 55 -44.15 9.00 2.04
N CYS A 56 -45.16 8.79 2.88
CA CYS A 56 -44.98 8.78 4.34
C CYS A 56 -44.36 7.46 4.78
N VAL A 57 -43.41 7.52 5.71
CA VAL A 57 -42.72 6.35 6.27
C VAL A 57 -42.96 6.31 7.78
N ALA A 58 -43.37 5.15 8.29
CA ALA A 58 -43.60 4.94 9.71
C ALA A 58 -42.27 4.87 10.49
N LYS A 59 -42.22 5.51 11.67
CA LYS A 59 -40.98 5.70 12.46
C LYS A 59 -39.80 6.11 11.57
N HIS A 60 -40.02 7.10 10.70
CA HIS A 60 -39.03 7.56 9.73
C HIS A 60 -37.80 8.09 10.45
N ASP A 61 -36.65 7.56 10.09
CA ASP A 61 -35.36 8.06 10.53
C ASP A 61 -34.82 9.06 9.49
N HIS A 62 -34.38 8.55 8.33
CA HIS A 62 -33.90 9.38 7.22
C HIS A 62 -34.03 8.67 5.87
N HIS A 63 -33.87 9.43 4.78
CA HIS A 63 -33.61 8.86 3.46
C HIS A 63 -32.11 8.81 3.22
N CYS A 64 -31.59 7.60 3.06
CA CYS A 64 -30.17 7.37 2.92
C CYS A 64 -29.79 7.23 1.42
N PRO A 65 -28.96 8.13 0.87
CA PRO A 65 -28.49 8.02 -0.51
C PRO A 65 -27.70 6.74 -0.78
N TRP A 66 -26.95 6.26 0.21
CA TRP A 66 -26.03 5.12 0.05
C TRP A 66 -26.75 3.79 -0.16
N VAL A 67 -27.91 3.61 0.47
CA VAL A 67 -28.74 2.41 0.29
C VAL A 67 -29.91 2.66 -0.69
N TYR A 68 -30.00 3.87 -1.25
CA TYR A 68 -31.06 4.34 -2.15
C TYR A 68 -32.46 4.05 -1.63
N ASN A 69 -32.67 4.21 -0.33
CA ASN A 69 -33.94 3.86 0.33
C ASN A 69 -34.13 4.67 1.62
N CYS A 70 -35.38 4.75 2.09
CA CYS A 70 -35.66 5.26 3.44
C CYS A 70 -35.25 4.24 4.50
N VAL A 71 -34.85 4.75 5.65
CA VAL A 71 -34.67 3.99 6.88
C VAL A 71 -35.85 4.32 7.79
N GLY A 72 -36.60 3.29 8.18
CA GLY A 72 -37.84 3.39 8.94
C GLY A 72 -38.06 2.17 9.82
N ILE A 73 -39.28 2.01 10.33
CA ILE A 73 -39.62 0.98 11.33
C ILE A 73 -39.15 -0.43 10.95
N ASN A 74 -39.31 -0.80 9.68
CA ASN A 74 -39.13 -2.18 9.23
C ASN A 74 -37.68 -2.52 8.88
N ASN A 75 -36.83 -1.53 8.58
CA ASN A 75 -35.44 -1.77 8.19
C ASN A 75 -34.39 -1.11 9.09
N HIS A 76 -34.79 -0.36 10.12
CA HIS A 76 -33.83 0.33 11.00
C HIS A 76 -32.83 -0.63 11.68
N ARG A 77 -33.28 -1.82 12.11
CA ARG A 77 -32.38 -2.85 12.68
C ARG A 77 -31.38 -3.38 11.64
N HIS A 78 -31.85 -3.63 10.42
CA HIS A 78 -30.98 -4.09 9.33
C HIS A 78 -29.97 -3.02 8.92
N PHE A 79 -30.37 -1.75 8.90
CA PHE A 79 -29.47 -0.63 8.63
C PHE A 79 -28.37 -0.53 9.70
N PHE A 80 -28.71 -0.69 10.98
CA PHE A 80 -27.72 -0.70 12.05
C PHE A 80 -26.73 -1.88 11.93
N LEU A 81 -27.23 -3.09 11.67
CA LEU A 81 -26.36 -4.26 11.43
C LEU A 81 -25.44 -4.06 10.22
N TYR A 82 -25.96 -3.44 9.15
CA TYR A 82 -25.16 -3.05 7.98
C TYR A 82 -24.00 -2.12 8.37
N LEU A 83 -24.23 -1.10 9.20
CA LEU A 83 -23.15 -0.20 9.66
C LEU A 83 -22.10 -0.94 10.49
N VAL A 84 -22.52 -1.78 11.44
CA VAL A 84 -21.59 -2.54 12.30
C VAL A 84 -20.74 -3.51 11.47
N THR A 85 -21.37 -4.24 10.54
CA THR A 85 -20.66 -5.19 9.67
C THR A 85 -19.72 -4.50 8.70
N LEU A 86 -20.11 -3.35 8.15
CA LEU A 86 -19.25 -2.55 7.29
C LEU A 86 -18.01 -2.04 8.05
N GLU A 87 -18.19 -1.45 9.24
CA GLU A 87 -17.10 -0.98 10.08
C GLU A 87 -16.15 -2.13 10.45
N THR A 88 -16.71 -3.25 10.91
CA THR A 88 -15.92 -4.44 11.26
C THR A 88 -15.14 -4.97 10.06
N GLY A 89 -15.75 -4.99 8.87
CA GLY A 89 -15.10 -5.42 7.63
C GLY A 89 -13.91 -4.53 7.26
N VAL A 90 -14.05 -3.21 7.38
CA VAL A 90 -12.96 -2.26 7.13
C VAL A 90 -11.80 -2.49 8.12
N LEU A 91 -12.11 -2.63 9.41
CA LEU A 91 -11.08 -2.90 10.42
C LEU A 91 -10.33 -4.21 10.14
N LEU A 92 -11.03 -5.28 9.80
CA LEU A 92 -10.41 -6.56 9.44
C LEU A 92 -9.51 -6.41 8.20
N LEU A 93 -9.97 -5.72 7.16
CA LEU A 93 -9.19 -5.49 5.94
C LEU A 93 -7.89 -4.73 6.24
N VAL A 94 -7.97 -3.67 7.05
CA VAL A 94 -6.78 -2.90 7.47
C VAL A 94 -5.81 -3.78 8.26
N ARG A 95 -6.31 -4.60 9.18
CA ARG A 95 -5.48 -5.53 9.97
C ARG A 95 -4.79 -6.57 9.10
N LEU A 96 -5.50 -7.14 8.13
CA LEU A 96 -4.92 -8.09 7.18
C LEU A 96 -3.86 -7.42 6.29
N ALA A 97 -4.09 -6.19 5.85
CA ALA A 97 -3.13 -5.44 5.05
C ALA A 97 -1.84 -5.12 5.84
N ILE A 98 -1.97 -4.65 7.08
CA ILE A 98 -0.81 -4.40 7.95
C ILE A 98 -0.09 -5.72 8.27
N GLY A 99 -0.84 -6.78 8.57
CA GLY A 99 -0.30 -8.11 8.86
C GLY A 99 0.49 -8.70 7.70
N SER A 100 0.03 -8.54 6.46
CA SER A 100 0.75 -9.03 5.27
C SER A 100 2.03 -8.25 5.00
N LEU A 101 2.01 -6.92 5.18
CA LEU A 101 3.21 -6.08 5.08
C LEU A 101 4.23 -6.45 6.17
N GLN A 102 3.78 -6.60 7.41
CA GLN A 102 4.62 -7.00 8.53
C GLN A 102 5.24 -8.39 8.32
N LEU A 103 4.43 -9.37 7.88
CA LEU A 103 4.91 -10.72 7.59
C LEU A 103 5.98 -10.71 6.50
N THR A 104 5.76 -9.95 5.43
CA THR A 104 6.73 -9.79 4.34
C THR A 104 8.04 -9.17 4.85
N TRP A 105 7.95 -8.11 5.65
CA TRP A 105 9.12 -7.45 6.23
C TRP A 105 9.90 -8.38 7.17
N VAL A 106 9.21 -9.07 8.08
CA VAL A 106 9.85 -9.97 9.06
C VAL A 106 10.47 -11.18 8.37
N THR A 107 9.80 -11.78 7.38
CA THR A 107 10.37 -12.89 6.60
C THR A 107 11.62 -12.46 5.83
N MET A 108 11.63 -11.26 5.26
CA MET A 108 12.82 -10.69 4.63
C MET A 108 13.96 -10.48 5.65
N LEU A 109 13.67 -9.96 6.85
CA LEU A 109 14.68 -9.79 7.90
C LEU A 109 15.27 -11.13 8.35
N MET A 110 14.42 -12.14 8.57
CA MET A 110 14.86 -13.49 8.92
C MET A 110 15.77 -14.06 7.83
N PHE A 111 15.43 -13.88 6.56
CA PHE A 111 16.27 -14.30 5.45
C PHE A 111 17.65 -13.61 5.46
N VAL A 112 17.70 -12.29 5.66
CA VAL A 112 18.98 -11.57 5.78
C VAL A 112 19.83 -12.05 6.94
N GLN A 113 19.22 -12.24 8.12
CA GLN A 113 19.95 -12.71 9.29
C GLN A 113 20.46 -14.14 9.10
N LEU A 114 19.70 -15.01 8.45
CA LEU A 114 20.16 -16.35 8.08
C LEU A 114 21.38 -16.30 7.14
N VAL A 115 21.37 -15.42 6.13
CA VAL A 115 22.53 -15.21 5.24
C VAL A 115 23.74 -14.69 6.03
N GLN A 116 23.54 -13.74 6.94
CA GLN A 116 24.59 -13.18 7.79
C GLN A 116 25.22 -14.24 8.70
N ILE A 117 24.40 -15.06 9.38
CA ILE A 117 24.86 -16.19 10.21
C ILE A 117 25.63 -17.20 9.37
N SER A 118 25.12 -17.56 8.17
CA SER A 118 25.79 -18.50 7.28
C SER A 118 27.17 -18.02 6.82
N ARG A 119 27.42 -16.71 6.86
CA ARG A 119 28.69 -16.06 6.51
C ARG A 119 29.53 -15.68 7.72
N ALA A 120 29.09 -16.05 8.94
CA ALA A 120 29.70 -15.62 10.21
C ALA A 120 29.98 -14.10 10.25
N MET A 121 29.04 -13.30 9.73
CA MET A 121 29.14 -11.85 9.64
C MET A 121 28.00 -11.22 10.42
N THR A 122 28.28 -10.21 11.22
CA THR A 122 27.25 -9.45 11.93
C THR A 122 26.71 -8.30 11.07
N THR A 123 25.48 -7.86 11.33
CA THR A 123 24.88 -6.71 10.62
C THR A 123 25.73 -5.43 10.79
N TRP A 124 26.34 -5.24 11.97
CA TRP A 124 27.22 -4.09 12.23
C TRP A 124 28.49 -4.13 11.38
N GLU A 125 29.14 -5.29 11.25
CA GLU A 125 30.31 -5.45 10.36
C GLU A 125 29.96 -5.19 8.89
N ASN A 126 28.77 -5.62 8.45
CA ASN A 126 28.28 -5.35 7.10
C ASN A 126 28.01 -3.85 6.85
N MET A 127 27.41 -3.15 7.81
CA MET A 127 27.08 -1.72 7.68
C MET A 127 28.26 -0.79 7.93
N SER A 128 29.21 -1.18 8.77
CA SER A 128 30.37 -0.35 9.16
C SER A 128 31.47 -0.33 8.12
N GLY A 129 31.29 -1.06 7.00
CA GLY A 129 32.07 -0.92 5.78
C GLY A 129 33.56 -0.69 6.02
N THR A 130 34.30 -1.75 6.38
CA THR A 130 35.76 -1.80 6.18
C THR A 130 36.54 -0.52 6.52
N ASN A 131 36.65 -0.14 7.80
CA ASN A 131 37.85 0.57 8.26
C ASN A 131 39.04 -0.39 8.50
N HIS A 132 38.82 -1.70 8.40
CA HIS A 132 39.85 -2.73 8.53
C HIS A 132 39.96 -3.52 7.21
N SER A 133 40.49 -2.87 6.17
CA SER A 133 40.97 -3.60 4.99
C SER A 133 42.28 -4.32 5.33
N HIS A 134 42.20 -5.40 6.12
CA HIS A 134 43.27 -6.38 6.28
C HIS A 134 42.71 -7.78 6.58
N GLY A 135 41.56 -8.13 6.00
CA GLY A 135 41.08 -9.51 5.97
C GLY A 135 41.92 -10.32 4.98
N SER A 136 42.56 -11.38 5.47
CA SER A 136 43.41 -12.30 4.70
C SER A 136 42.74 -12.77 3.41
N LYS A 137 43.44 -12.58 2.27
CA LYS A 137 42.98 -12.92 0.90
C LYS A 137 42.50 -14.38 0.75
N ALA A 138 42.87 -15.27 1.68
CA ALA A 138 42.46 -16.66 1.70
C ALA A 138 40.96 -16.88 1.97
N SER A 139 40.33 -16.07 2.85
CA SER A 139 38.90 -16.24 3.18
C SER A 139 37.98 -15.85 2.02
N MET A 140 38.41 -14.86 1.22
CA MET A 140 37.71 -14.42 0.01
C MET A 140 37.77 -15.47 -1.10
N ALA A 141 38.91 -16.17 -1.25
CA ALA A 141 39.09 -17.22 -2.24
C ALA A 141 38.22 -18.46 -1.92
N ILE A 142 38.22 -18.92 -0.67
CA ILE A 142 37.41 -20.07 -0.22
C ILE A 142 35.91 -19.77 -0.37
N THR A 143 35.49 -18.56 -0.02
CA THR A 143 34.09 -18.13 -0.15
C THR A 143 33.66 -18.07 -1.61
N SER A 144 34.52 -17.57 -2.51
CA SER A 144 34.21 -17.56 -3.95
C SER A 144 34.06 -18.97 -4.52
N ALA A 145 34.94 -19.91 -4.15
CA ALA A 145 34.92 -21.29 -4.62
C ALA A 145 33.62 -22.02 -4.20
N LEU A 146 33.14 -21.76 -2.98
CA LEU A 146 31.90 -22.33 -2.46
C LEU A 146 30.64 -21.76 -3.13
N THR A 147 30.67 -20.50 -3.59
CA THR A 147 29.48 -19.88 -4.21
C THR A 147 29.36 -20.10 -5.71
N THR A 148 30.48 -20.28 -6.44
CA THR A 148 30.45 -20.59 -7.88
C THR A 148 30.53 -22.10 -8.18
N GLY A 149 30.77 -22.94 -7.17
CA GLY A 149 30.83 -24.40 -7.34
C GLY A 149 32.01 -24.89 -8.19
N THR A 150 33.02 -24.05 -8.42
CA THR A 150 34.18 -24.38 -9.26
C THR A 150 35.40 -24.68 -8.38
N ALA A 151 35.77 -25.96 -8.27
CA ALA A 151 36.94 -26.42 -7.50
C ALA A 151 38.22 -26.52 -8.35
N SER A 152 38.45 -25.57 -9.28
CA SER A 152 39.59 -25.61 -10.20
C SER A 152 40.45 -24.35 -10.07
N GLN A 153 41.72 -24.55 -9.71
CA GLN A 153 42.75 -23.53 -9.58
C GLN A 153 43.04 -22.80 -10.91
N ALA A 154 42.72 -23.41 -12.06
CA ALA A 154 42.89 -22.81 -13.38
C ALA A 154 41.90 -21.65 -13.64
N GLY A 155 40.76 -21.61 -12.95
CA GLY A 155 39.78 -20.51 -13.06
C GLY A 155 40.20 -19.24 -12.33
N ALA A 156 41.22 -19.31 -11.46
CA ALA A 156 41.65 -18.20 -10.62
C ALA A 156 42.77 -17.33 -11.25
N GLN A 157 43.32 -17.74 -12.41
CA GLN A 157 44.44 -17.07 -13.10
C GLN A 157 45.58 -16.63 -12.16
N ILE A 158 45.95 -17.49 -11.21
CA ILE A 158 47.12 -17.29 -10.34
C ILE A 158 48.22 -18.20 -10.89
N GLY A 159 49.28 -17.61 -11.45
CA GLY A 159 50.47 -18.34 -11.85
C GLY A 159 51.19 -18.91 -10.62
N ASP A 160 51.98 -19.97 -10.82
CA ASP A 160 52.58 -20.80 -9.76
C ASP A 160 53.58 -20.08 -8.84
N THR A 161 53.85 -18.79 -9.09
CA THR A 161 54.70 -17.92 -8.26
C THR A 161 53.92 -16.80 -7.55
N GLY A 162 52.59 -16.73 -7.70
CA GLY A 162 51.75 -15.73 -7.02
C GLY A 162 51.91 -14.29 -7.51
N MET A 163 52.64 -14.05 -8.60
CA MET A 163 52.64 -12.75 -9.29
C MET A 163 51.47 -12.66 -10.29
N GLY A 164 50.64 -11.64 -10.14
CA GLY A 164 49.64 -11.25 -11.14
C GLY A 164 50.29 -10.60 -12.38
N PRO A 165 49.52 -10.38 -13.46
CA PRO A 165 50.05 -9.87 -14.71
C PRO A 165 50.63 -8.46 -14.58
N ASP A 166 51.79 -8.26 -15.21
CA ASP A 166 52.63 -7.06 -15.19
C ASP A 166 51.95 -5.88 -15.94
N PRO A 167 51.90 -4.64 -15.41
CA PRO A 167 51.20 -3.52 -16.05
C PRO A 167 51.92 -2.93 -17.29
N ALA A 168 53.04 -3.50 -17.73
CA ALA A 168 53.94 -2.88 -18.70
C ALA A 168 53.60 -3.15 -20.19
N LEU A 169 52.42 -3.72 -20.51
CA LEU A 169 52.03 -3.99 -21.90
C LEU A 169 50.72 -3.27 -22.29
N PRO A 170 50.64 -2.64 -23.49
CA PRO A 170 49.47 -1.90 -23.92
C PRO A 170 48.29 -2.81 -24.30
N PRO A 171 47.03 -2.37 -24.14
CA PRO A 171 45.86 -3.21 -24.33
C PRO A 171 45.54 -3.42 -25.81
N THR A 172 45.34 -4.69 -26.20
CA THR A 172 44.80 -5.09 -27.50
C THR A 172 43.27 -5.02 -27.51
N HIS A 173 42.72 -4.67 -28.68
CA HIS A 173 41.34 -4.24 -28.94
C HIS A 173 40.21 -5.21 -28.51
N ALA A 174 39.08 -4.62 -28.11
CA ALA A 174 37.81 -5.27 -27.75
C ALA A 174 36.96 -5.72 -28.96
N PRO A 175 35.92 -6.56 -28.73
CA PRO A 175 34.66 -6.33 -29.43
C PRO A 175 33.38 -6.48 -28.55
N GLY A 176 32.41 -5.58 -28.82
CA GLY A 176 30.99 -5.89 -28.91
C GLY A 176 30.11 -5.88 -27.64
N HIS A 177 29.33 -4.81 -27.44
CA HIS A 177 28.20 -4.80 -26.49
C HIS A 177 26.92 -5.33 -27.18
N HIS A 178 26.43 -6.50 -26.76
CA HIS A 178 25.09 -7.00 -27.08
C HIS A 178 24.08 -6.49 -26.04
N HIS A 179 23.03 -5.80 -26.49
CA HIS A 179 21.89 -5.41 -25.64
C HIS A 179 20.94 -6.60 -25.44
N HIS A 180 20.95 -7.20 -24.26
CA HIS A 180 19.98 -8.22 -23.86
C HIS A 180 18.67 -7.56 -23.41
N LYS A 181 17.53 -7.91 -24.01
CA LYS A 181 16.20 -7.48 -23.53
C LYS A 181 15.99 -8.05 -22.11
N GLU A 182 15.78 -7.19 -21.12
CA GLU A 182 15.50 -7.62 -19.74
C GLU A 182 14.02 -8.04 -19.61
N GLY A 183 13.76 -9.22 -19.06
CA GLY A 183 12.40 -9.75 -18.91
C GLY A 183 11.60 -9.01 -17.83
N CYS A 184 10.26 -8.98 -17.97
CA CYS A 184 9.31 -8.31 -17.05
C CYS A 184 9.56 -8.63 -15.56
N PHE A 185 9.94 -9.86 -15.25
CA PHE A 185 10.26 -10.29 -13.89
C PHE A 185 11.52 -9.63 -13.31
N LYS A 186 12.54 -9.37 -14.14
CA LYS A 186 13.72 -8.60 -13.73
C LYS A 186 13.38 -7.13 -13.49
N GLN A 187 12.51 -6.57 -14.33
CA GLN A 187 12.04 -5.20 -14.16
C GLN A 187 11.21 -5.04 -12.87
N TRP A 188 10.36 -6.01 -12.53
CA TRP A 188 9.62 -6.01 -11.27
C TRP A 188 10.54 -6.17 -10.04
N LYS A 189 11.55 -7.04 -10.09
CA LYS A 189 12.57 -7.16 -9.02
C LYS A 189 13.34 -5.86 -8.81
N LYS A 190 13.65 -5.16 -9.89
CA LYS A 190 14.33 -3.87 -9.88
C LYS A 190 13.44 -2.76 -9.32
N ILE A 191 12.15 -2.72 -9.70
CA ILE A 191 11.17 -1.75 -9.16
C ILE A 191 10.92 -2.00 -7.67
N LEU A 192 10.83 -3.27 -7.25
CA LEU A 192 10.70 -3.66 -5.84
C LEU A 192 12.02 -3.56 -5.05
N GLY A 193 13.12 -3.12 -5.69
CA GLY A 193 14.42 -2.91 -5.04
C GLY A 193 15.10 -4.19 -4.55
N VAL A 194 14.61 -5.37 -4.95
CA VAL A 194 15.11 -6.67 -4.49
C VAL A 194 16.57 -6.87 -4.90
N ASP A 195 16.96 -6.41 -6.10
CA ASP A 195 18.33 -6.52 -6.57
C ASP A 195 19.29 -5.63 -5.76
N THR A 196 18.91 -4.37 -5.51
CA THR A 196 19.65 -3.43 -4.64
C THR A 196 19.79 -3.97 -3.21
N PHE A 197 18.74 -4.62 -2.73
CA PHE A 197 18.71 -5.22 -1.41
C PHE A 197 19.59 -6.47 -1.30
N VAL A 198 19.54 -7.38 -2.29
CA VAL A 198 20.41 -8.57 -2.35
C VAL A 198 21.87 -8.17 -2.51
N GLU A 199 22.18 -7.12 -3.28
CA GLU A 199 23.54 -6.59 -3.41
C GLU A 199 24.06 -6.06 -2.05
N THR A 200 23.20 -5.37 -1.30
CA THR A 200 23.49 -4.88 0.07
C THR A 200 23.66 -6.03 1.07
N ALA A 201 22.85 -7.09 0.97
CA ALA A 201 22.92 -8.26 1.86
C ALA A 201 24.10 -9.20 1.55
N THR A 202 24.57 -9.21 0.30
CA THR A 202 25.70 -10.05 -0.14
C THR A 202 27.05 -9.36 -0.05
N GLY A 203 27.08 -8.07 0.32
CA GLY A 203 28.32 -7.30 0.49
C GLY A 203 29.06 -7.04 -0.84
N LYS A 204 28.39 -7.15 -1.99
CA LYS A 204 28.98 -6.81 -3.29
C LYS A 204 29.05 -5.29 -3.42
N THR A 205 30.23 -4.73 -3.16
CA THR A 205 30.47 -3.30 -3.30
C THR A 205 30.57 -2.92 -4.78
N ASN A 206 29.55 -2.26 -5.30
CA ASN A 206 29.68 -1.54 -6.57
C ASN A 206 30.55 -0.31 -6.32
N LYS A 207 31.79 -0.34 -6.85
CA LYS A 207 32.83 0.66 -6.63
C LYS A 207 32.52 1.96 -7.39
N ARG A 208 31.38 2.60 -7.11
CA ARG A 208 31.10 3.94 -7.62
C ARG A 208 31.85 4.93 -6.74
N ARG A 209 33.06 5.27 -7.18
CA ARG A 209 33.98 6.21 -6.54
C ARG A 209 33.25 7.57 -6.38
N ASN A 210 32.63 7.79 -5.23
CA ASN A 210 31.99 9.06 -4.93
C ASN A 210 33.10 10.09 -4.64
N ARG A 211 33.54 10.82 -5.67
CA ARG A 211 34.48 11.93 -5.46
C ARG A 211 33.74 13.00 -4.67
N ASN A 212 34.26 13.31 -3.48
CA ASN A 212 33.75 14.40 -2.65
C ASN A 212 33.72 15.71 -3.47
N PRO A 213 32.57 16.39 -3.62
CA PRO A 213 32.46 17.64 -4.37
C PRO A 213 33.34 18.77 -3.80
N PHE A 214 33.78 18.67 -2.56
CA PHE A 214 34.66 19.66 -1.90
C PHE A 214 36.17 19.40 -2.11
N SER A 215 36.53 18.43 -2.94
CA SER A 215 37.95 18.14 -3.27
C SER A 215 38.58 19.11 -4.28
N ASN A 216 37.79 20.04 -4.84
CA ASN A 216 38.32 21.18 -5.59
C ASN A 216 38.23 22.42 -4.70
N GLY A 217 39.37 22.83 -4.13
CA GLY A 217 39.46 23.99 -3.25
C GLY A 217 38.84 25.25 -3.86
N CYS A 218 38.20 26.05 -3.01
CA CYS A 218 37.65 27.36 -3.36
C CYS A 218 38.77 28.34 -3.71
N VAL A 219 39.29 28.30 -4.93
CA VAL A 219 39.97 29.45 -5.55
C VAL A 219 39.64 29.43 -7.04
N ASP A 220 38.65 30.22 -7.42
CA ASP A 220 38.35 30.49 -8.83
C ASP A 220 39.48 31.37 -9.39
N LYS A 221 40.38 30.77 -10.17
CA LYS A 221 41.52 31.45 -10.83
C LYS A 221 41.09 32.46 -11.92
N LYS A 222 39.80 32.85 -11.97
CA LYS A 222 39.27 33.81 -12.94
C LYS A 222 39.15 35.25 -12.45
N ILE A 223 39.47 35.56 -11.18
CA ILE A 223 39.33 36.92 -10.63
C ILE A 223 40.66 37.73 -10.65
N LEU A 224 41.80 37.12 -11.02
CA LEU A 224 43.11 37.78 -10.99
C LEU A 224 43.67 38.16 -12.38
N LYS A 225 42.80 38.57 -13.32
CA LYS A 225 43.24 39.02 -14.66
C LYS A 225 42.57 40.31 -15.17
N THR A 226 41.96 41.10 -14.27
CA THR A 226 41.33 42.38 -14.61
C THR A 226 41.92 43.59 -13.86
N MET A 227 43.11 43.44 -13.27
CA MET A 227 43.86 44.56 -12.68
C MET A 227 45.34 44.47 -13.06
N THR A 228 45.64 44.82 -14.31
CA THR A 228 46.85 45.49 -14.80
C THR A 228 46.52 46.09 -16.14
#